data_AF-A0A517PK45-F1
#
_entry.id   AF-A0A517PK45-F1
#
_cell.length_a   1.000
_cell.length_b   1.000
_cell.length_c   1.000
_cell.angle_alpha   90.00
_cell.angle_beta   90.00
_cell.angle_gamma   90.00
#
_symmetry.space_group_name_H-M   'P 1'
#
loop_
_entity.id
_entity.type
_entity.pdbx_description
1 polymer ?
#
loop_
_entity_poly.entity_id
_entity_poly.type
_entity_poly.pdbx_seq_one_letter_code
_entity_poly.pdbx_strand_id
1 'polypeptide(L)'
;MGNQSPKRRALIWTLSVVGIAVSSLVVLFACQPFAFSKPRPPLAVRMDSSGPYVILASKAADRDYLQAIETAEALHPNASRLTFSPENVEALLESLRTIQPRYALIFIKPDELDVNFAWKWLTLSTRIDDDPLVDVSTGFITGVSSEAVASLMERTAKAVRGESALPGKLIDNFGPNPQAPPNHFQQQAGCFMIPVFQERTALASISHGADGFTDSRLNTMQGAGLIHLGGHGDPDGVIDGVQGQQAKQLNLSPCVVFNGACYTGVTGRWFQQWTAQGKVESKTVSAEKCFCLNLLGNSTIAYLAALHPDHGIPVYQEMEYLAYSGRSLGDVMRHTHNGVILGNGGKLPEFTSFEDQMPSPRWTASEVMLKGTAARVLFGDPALMVSEAFTKPPFEITTTRSGSDQLQIRAELVNPQLKSEFTDTYHADLASNKQQFNDRALLIVELPEGWQKIRAVKVNNVRAAGQDIPNRLLGYALESEGDRRRLHVQVDLPASGYMQSLFRQTGATVVLTVDR
;
A
#
# COMPACT_ATOMS: atom_id res chain seq x y z
N MET A 1 -9.78 31.97 29.23
CA MET A 1 -8.45 32.61 29.13
C MET A 1 -7.47 31.83 29.98
N GLY A 2 -6.39 31.36 29.36
CA GLY A 2 -5.38 30.52 30.01
C GLY A 2 -4.54 29.83 28.95
N ASN A 3 -3.74 30.61 28.23
CA ASN A 3 -2.76 30.16 27.23
C ASN A 3 -1.86 29.07 27.82
N GLN A 4 -1.98 27.83 27.34
CA GLN A 4 -0.96 26.80 27.55
C GLN A 4 -0.07 26.72 26.31
N SER A 5 1.24 26.80 26.52
CA SER A 5 2.25 27.01 25.49
C SER A 5 2.46 25.76 24.60
N PRO A 6 2.93 25.93 23.35
CA PRO A 6 3.10 24.83 22.38
C PRO A 6 4.12 23.76 22.82
N LYS A 7 4.94 24.06 23.83
CA LYS A 7 6.04 23.19 24.29
C LYS A 7 5.60 21.96 25.08
N ARG A 8 4.32 21.84 25.48
CA ARG A 8 3.81 20.65 26.19
C ARG A 8 3.17 19.58 25.30
N ARG A 9 2.89 19.87 24.02
CA ARG A 9 2.48 18.83 23.06
C ARG A 9 3.66 17.91 22.68
N ALA A 10 4.89 18.41 22.73
CA ALA A 10 6.08 17.68 22.31
C ALA A 10 6.51 16.52 23.23
N LEU A 11 6.05 16.46 24.49
CA LEU A 11 6.55 15.49 25.47
C LEU A 11 5.76 14.15 25.50
N ILE A 12 4.60 14.09 24.84
CA ILE A 12 3.72 12.89 24.81
C ILE A 12 3.87 12.10 23.50
N TRP A 13 4.46 12.72 22.46
CA TRP A 13 4.83 12.04 21.21
C TRP A 13 6.05 11.12 21.33
N THR A 14 6.73 11.14 22.48
CA THR A 14 7.98 10.40 22.72
C THR A 14 7.84 8.88 22.83
N LEU A 15 6.62 8.32 22.80
CA LEU A 15 6.38 6.88 22.74
C LEU A 15 6.08 6.35 21.32
N SER A 16 6.13 7.23 20.32
CA SER A 16 6.28 6.89 18.89
C SER A 16 7.72 7.12 18.39
N VAL A 17 8.69 7.36 19.28
CA VAL A 17 10.09 7.70 18.97
C VAL A 17 10.99 6.45 18.91
N VAL A 18 10.59 5.45 18.13
CA VAL A 18 11.56 4.44 17.66
C VAL A 18 11.51 4.41 16.14
N GLY A 19 12.47 5.11 15.53
CA GLY A 19 12.82 4.98 14.11
C GLY A 19 12.18 6.03 13.21
N ILE A 20 12.78 7.23 13.12
CA ILE A 20 13.15 7.98 11.90
C ILE A 20 13.90 9.23 12.40
N ALA A 21 15.14 9.01 12.81
CA ALA A 21 16.17 10.04 12.72
C ALA A 21 17.17 9.50 11.69
N VAL A 22 16.86 9.71 10.40
CA VAL A 22 17.76 9.32 9.31
C VAL A 22 18.91 10.32 9.29
N SER A 23 19.99 9.92 9.96
CA SER A 23 21.29 10.57 9.90
C SER A 23 21.95 10.32 8.54
N SER A 24 22.14 11.41 7.81
CA SER A 24 23.40 11.78 7.16
C SER A 24 23.94 10.94 6.00
N LEU A 25 24.21 11.66 4.90
CA LEU A 25 25.34 11.47 3.97
C LEU A 25 25.10 10.57 2.73
N VAL A 26 24.41 11.10 1.71
CA VAL A 26 24.88 11.16 0.30
C VAL A 26 24.10 12.27 -0.43
N VAL A 27 24.62 13.49 -0.49
CA VAL A 27 24.20 14.49 -1.49
C VAL A 27 25.45 15.13 -2.05
N LEU A 28 26.06 14.49 -3.03
CA LEU A 28 27.01 15.10 -3.95
C LEU A 28 27.01 14.26 -5.25
N PHE A 29 25.93 14.37 -6.02
CA PHE A 29 25.98 14.06 -7.45
C PHE A 29 25.31 15.17 -8.24
N ALA A 30 26.16 15.87 -8.99
CA ALA A 30 25.94 16.77 -10.12
C ALA A 30 24.54 17.40 -10.25
N CYS A 31 24.48 18.70 -9.95
CA CYS A 31 23.49 19.62 -10.50
C CYS A 31 23.52 19.55 -12.03
N GLN A 32 22.63 18.76 -12.63
CA GLN A 32 22.19 19.03 -13.99
C GLN A 32 21.16 20.16 -13.93
N PRO A 33 21.29 21.21 -14.75
CA PRO A 33 20.30 22.28 -14.80
C PRO A 33 18.93 21.68 -15.15
N PHE A 34 17.88 22.19 -14.49
CA PHE A 34 16.47 21.79 -14.60
C PHE A 34 16.05 21.34 -16.00
N ALA A 35 16.20 20.06 -16.29
CA ALA A 35 15.46 19.41 -17.36
C ALA A 35 14.11 19.02 -16.76
N PHE A 36 13.06 19.78 -17.05
CA PHE A 36 11.71 19.23 -16.96
C PHE A 36 11.74 17.88 -17.67
N SER A 37 11.40 16.81 -16.96
CA SER A 37 11.39 15.48 -17.56
C SER A 37 10.48 15.52 -18.80
N LYS A 38 10.99 15.01 -19.93
CA LYS A 38 10.26 15.08 -21.21
C LYS A 38 8.85 14.52 -21.01
N PRO A 39 7.80 15.17 -21.53
CA PRO A 39 6.44 14.66 -21.46
C PRO A 39 6.40 13.20 -21.92
N ARG A 40 5.78 12.33 -21.11
CA ARG A 40 5.55 10.93 -21.47
C ARG A 40 4.10 10.73 -21.92
N PRO A 41 3.83 9.72 -22.77
CA PRO A 41 2.46 9.36 -23.12
C PRO A 41 1.60 9.12 -21.88
N PRO A 42 0.29 9.42 -21.95
CA PRO A 42 -0.67 9.05 -20.90
C PRO A 42 -0.56 7.59 -20.47
N LEU A 43 -0.96 7.33 -19.24
CA LEU A 43 -1.05 6.01 -18.66
C LEU A 43 -2.12 5.18 -19.36
N ALA A 44 -1.86 3.88 -19.51
CA ALA A 44 -2.76 2.95 -20.20
C ALA A 44 -3.78 2.41 -19.19
N VAL A 45 -4.95 3.03 -19.17
CA VAL A 45 -6.03 2.69 -18.23
C VAL A 45 -6.93 1.65 -18.85
N ARG A 46 -7.19 0.55 -18.13
CA ARG A 46 -8.14 -0.50 -18.51
C ARG A 46 -8.62 -1.26 -17.28
N MET A 47 -9.63 -2.11 -17.45
CA MET A 47 -10.03 -3.07 -16.42
C MET A 47 -9.32 -4.42 -16.65
N ASP A 48 -8.94 -5.08 -15.56
CA ASP A 48 -8.67 -6.50 -15.55
C ASP A 48 -10.03 -7.24 -15.60
N SER A 49 -10.19 -8.11 -16.59
CA SER A 49 -11.42 -8.88 -16.79
C SER A 49 -11.28 -10.33 -16.30
N SER A 50 -10.26 -10.64 -15.52
CA SER A 50 -10.00 -11.99 -15.03
C SER A 50 -10.82 -12.35 -13.78
N GLY A 51 -11.22 -13.62 -13.73
CA GLY A 51 -11.91 -14.21 -12.59
C GLY A 51 -13.33 -13.66 -12.33
N PRO A 52 -14.06 -14.29 -11.41
CA PRO A 52 -15.34 -13.75 -10.96
C PRO A 52 -15.13 -12.42 -10.22
N TYR A 53 -16.09 -11.51 -10.39
CA TYR A 53 -16.09 -10.19 -9.75
C TYR A 53 -17.33 -10.09 -8.86
N VAL A 54 -17.19 -9.50 -7.67
CA VAL A 54 -18.32 -9.20 -6.80
C VAL A 54 -18.44 -7.71 -6.53
N ILE A 55 -19.66 -7.17 -6.69
CA ILE A 55 -20.04 -5.84 -6.24
C ILE A 55 -20.79 -6.01 -4.93
N LEU A 56 -20.20 -5.49 -3.85
CA LEU A 56 -20.75 -5.54 -2.51
C LEU A 56 -21.24 -4.16 -2.11
N ALA A 57 -22.41 -4.08 -1.48
CA ALA A 57 -22.88 -2.82 -0.91
C ALA A 57 -23.38 -3.02 0.52
N SER A 58 -22.98 -2.15 1.45
CA SER A 58 -23.66 -2.10 2.75
C SER A 58 -25.13 -1.76 2.53
N LYS A 59 -26.04 -2.18 3.41
CA LYS A 59 -27.48 -1.85 3.26
C LYS A 59 -27.73 -0.35 3.08
N ALA A 60 -26.95 0.52 3.73
CA ALA A 60 -27.09 1.95 3.59
C ALA A 60 -26.53 2.45 2.23
N ALA A 61 -25.38 1.92 1.79
CA ALA A 61 -24.79 2.26 0.51
C ALA A 61 -25.63 1.75 -0.68
N ASP A 62 -26.20 0.55 -0.58
CA ASP A 62 -27.06 -0.06 -1.61
C ASP A 62 -28.28 0.82 -1.92
N ARG A 63 -28.89 1.42 -0.88
CA ARG A 63 -30.00 2.37 -1.03
C ARG A 63 -29.57 3.71 -1.62
N ASP A 64 -28.42 4.23 -1.20
CA ASP A 64 -28.07 5.64 -1.43
C ASP A 64 -27.12 5.85 -2.63
N TYR A 65 -26.37 4.82 -3.05
CA TYR A 65 -25.33 4.91 -4.10
C TYR A 65 -25.73 4.22 -5.40
N LEU A 66 -27.04 4.11 -5.67
CA LEU A 66 -27.60 3.39 -6.82
C LEU A 66 -26.91 3.75 -8.14
N GLN A 67 -26.78 5.05 -8.46
CA GLN A 67 -26.15 5.49 -9.70
C GLN A 67 -24.69 5.01 -9.82
N ALA A 68 -23.93 5.04 -8.72
CA ALA A 68 -22.54 4.62 -8.74
C ALA A 68 -22.41 3.09 -8.87
N ILE A 69 -23.34 2.35 -8.26
CA ILE A 69 -23.44 0.89 -8.38
C ILE A 69 -23.80 0.51 -9.81
N GLU A 70 -24.75 1.20 -10.44
CA GLU A 70 -25.11 1.00 -11.87
C GLU A 70 -23.90 1.25 -12.79
N THR A 71 -23.09 2.28 -12.51
CA THR A 71 -21.82 2.50 -13.24
C THR A 71 -20.85 1.33 -13.05
N ALA A 72 -20.73 0.78 -11.84
CA ALA A 72 -19.89 -0.40 -11.59
C ALA A 72 -20.41 -1.66 -12.30
N GLU A 73 -21.72 -1.90 -12.28
CA GLU A 73 -22.36 -3.01 -13.00
C GLU A 73 -22.15 -2.88 -14.52
N ALA A 74 -22.16 -1.66 -15.06
CA ALA A 74 -21.86 -1.41 -16.47
C ALA A 74 -20.38 -1.67 -16.84
N LEU A 75 -19.45 -1.39 -15.91
CA LEU A 75 -18.03 -1.73 -16.07
C LEU A 75 -17.77 -3.24 -15.94
N HIS A 76 -18.57 -3.92 -15.13
CA HIS A 76 -18.43 -5.34 -14.80
C HIS A 76 -19.75 -6.11 -15.01
N PRO A 77 -20.20 -6.31 -16.27
CA PRO A 77 -21.53 -6.85 -16.57
C PRO A 77 -21.79 -8.28 -16.08
N ASN A 78 -20.72 -9.03 -15.75
CA ASN A 78 -20.80 -10.39 -15.23
C ASN A 78 -20.58 -10.46 -13.70
N ALA A 79 -20.51 -9.31 -13.02
CA ALA A 79 -20.30 -9.29 -11.58
C ALA A 79 -21.52 -9.82 -10.83
N SER A 80 -21.27 -10.56 -9.75
CA SER A 80 -22.30 -10.89 -8.77
C SER A 80 -22.55 -9.69 -7.86
N ARG A 81 -23.81 -9.33 -7.61
CA ARG A 81 -24.16 -8.28 -6.64
C ARG A 81 -24.62 -8.89 -5.33
N LEU A 82 -24.06 -8.42 -4.22
CA LEU A 82 -24.41 -8.85 -2.88
C LEU A 82 -24.57 -7.63 -1.95
N THR A 83 -25.50 -7.73 -1.00
CA THR A 83 -25.71 -6.70 0.03
C THR A 83 -25.32 -7.26 1.40
N PHE A 84 -24.73 -6.45 2.27
CA PHE A 84 -24.29 -6.89 3.60
C PHE A 84 -24.56 -5.88 4.71
N SER A 85 -24.37 -6.32 5.95
CA SER A 85 -24.38 -5.48 7.15
C SER A 85 -22.94 -5.31 7.64
N PRO A 86 -22.42 -4.08 7.84
CA PRO A 86 -21.05 -3.88 8.35
C PRO A 86 -20.77 -4.61 9.67
N GLU A 87 -21.78 -4.71 10.53
CA GLU A 87 -21.69 -5.43 11.81
C GLU A 87 -21.63 -6.97 11.68
N ASN A 88 -22.03 -7.52 10.53
CA ASN A 88 -22.07 -8.96 10.30
C ASN A 88 -21.54 -9.31 8.90
N VAL A 89 -20.29 -8.91 8.63
CA VAL A 89 -19.59 -9.23 7.38
C VAL A 89 -19.39 -10.73 7.19
N GLU A 90 -19.30 -11.48 8.29
CA GLU A 90 -19.15 -12.95 8.31
C GLU A 90 -20.25 -13.69 7.54
N ALA A 91 -21.46 -13.12 7.47
CA ALA A 91 -22.56 -13.69 6.71
C ALA A 91 -22.27 -13.80 5.19
N LEU A 92 -21.26 -13.09 4.67
CA LEU A 92 -20.84 -13.18 3.27
C LEU A 92 -20.00 -14.43 2.96
N LEU A 93 -19.40 -15.08 3.97
CA LEU A 93 -18.36 -16.08 3.74
C LEU A 93 -18.82 -17.21 2.83
N GLU A 94 -20.02 -17.75 3.05
CA GLU A 94 -20.54 -18.87 2.25
C GLU A 94 -20.80 -18.48 0.79
N SER A 95 -21.30 -17.26 0.58
CA SER A 95 -21.49 -16.74 -0.78
C SER A 95 -20.15 -16.52 -1.48
N LEU A 96 -19.15 -16.00 -0.77
CA LEU A 96 -17.82 -15.75 -1.31
C LEU A 96 -17.07 -17.06 -1.60
N ARG A 97 -17.24 -18.11 -0.78
CA ARG A 97 -16.76 -19.47 -1.05
C ARG A 97 -17.37 -20.08 -2.30
N THR A 98 -18.64 -19.78 -2.55
CA THR A 98 -19.34 -20.24 -3.75
C THR A 98 -18.87 -19.49 -4.99
N ILE A 99 -18.70 -18.17 -4.90
CA ILE A 99 -18.33 -17.31 -6.03
C ILE A 99 -16.84 -17.41 -6.35
N GLN A 100 -15.98 -17.56 -5.34
CA GLN A 100 -14.51 -17.43 -5.40
C GLN A 100 -14.08 -16.19 -6.20
N PRO A 101 -14.46 -14.98 -5.76
CA PRO A 101 -14.20 -13.77 -6.53
C PRO A 101 -12.71 -13.45 -6.52
N ARG A 102 -12.18 -13.08 -7.69
CA ARG A 102 -10.85 -12.45 -7.77
C ARG A 102 -10.89 -11.03 -7.23
N TYR A 103 -11.99 -10.32 -7.48
CA TYR A 103 -12.16 -8.91 -7.15
C TYR A 103 -13.44 -8.65 -6.35
N ALA A 104 -13.34 -7.77 -5.35
CA ALA A 104 -14.48 -7.24 -4.61
C ALA A 104 -14.47 -5.71 -4.58
N LEU A 105 -15.50 -5.09 -5.16
CA LEU A 105 -15.76 -3.66 -5.04
C LEU A 105 -16.81 -3.40 -3.97
N ILE A 106 -16.43 -2.74 -2.89
CA ILE A 106 -17.27 -2.58 -1.71
C ILE A 106 -17.74 -1.12 -1.61
N PHE A 107 -19.02 -0.90 -1.87
CA PHE A 107 -19.72 0.34 -1.59
C PHE A 107 -20.08 0.40 -0.10
N ILE A 108 -19.57 1.40 0.61
CA ILE A 108 -19.71 1.53 2.07
C ILE A 108 -19.84 3.00 2.47
N LYS A 109 -20.61 3.30 3.53
CA LYS A 109 -20.73 4.67 4.02
C LYS A 109 -19.46 5.12 4.76
N PRO A 110 -19.17 6.44 4.78
CA PRO A 110 -17.96 6.95 5.44
C PRO A 110 -17.84 6.60 6.93
N ASP A 111 -18.97 6.49 7.63
CA ASP A 111 -19.08 6.15 9.05
C ASP A 111 -19.10 4.63 9.32
N GLU A 112 -19.31 3.82 8.28
CA GLU A 112 -19.26 2.34 8.35
C GLU A 112 -17.84 1.79 8.08
N LEU A 113 -16.95 2.59 7.48
CA LEU A 113 -15.57 2.20 7.18
C LEU A 113 -14.60 2.80 8.20
N ASP A 114 -14.06 1.93 9.05
CA ASP A 114 -12.91 2.23 9.91
C ASP A 114 -11.93 1.05 9.92
N VAL A 115 -10.86 1.17 10.70
CA VAL A 115 -9.83 0.12 10.82
C VAL A 115 -10.39 -1.22 11.30
N ASN A 116 -11.41 -1.23 12.17
CA ASN A 116 -12.01 -2.47 12.65
C ASN A 116 -12.74 -3.18 11.51
N PHE A 117 -13.51 -2.44 10.70
CA PHE A 117 -14.17 -3.00 9.53
C PHE A 117 -13.14 -3.54 8.53
N ALA A 118 -12.10 -2.77 8.22
CA ALA A 118 -11.06 -3.18 7.27
C ALA A 118 -10.34 -4.46 7.72
N TRP A 119 -9.99 -4.59 8.99
CA TRP A 119 -9.40 -5.83 9.53
C TRP A 119 -10.37 -7.01 9.50
N LYS A 120 -11.65 -6.80 9.86
CA LYS A 120 -12.67 -7.86 9.75
C LYS A 120 -12.83 -8.35 8.31
N TRP A 121 -12.87 -7.44 7.35
CA TRP A 121 -12.91 -7.78 5.93
C TRP A 121 -11.65 -8.54 5.49
N LEU A 122 -10.46 -8.05 5.85
CA LEU A 122 -9.20 -8.71 5.54
C LEU A 122 -9.17 -10.15 6.09
N THR A 123 -9.55 -10.34 7.36
CA THR A 123 -9.64 -11.68 7.97
C THR A 123 -10.65 -12.58 7.27
N LEU A 124 -11.79 -12.04 6.82
CA LEU A 124 -12.75 -12.82 6.05
C LEU A 124 -12.17 -13.24 4.69
N SER A 125 -11.42 -12.33 4.05
CA SER A 125 -10.83 -12.56 2.73
C SER A 125 -9.68 -13.57 2.70
N THR A 126 -9.19 -14.06 3.84
CA THR A 126 -8.20 -15.16 3.92
C THR A 126 -8.84 -16.49 4.33
N ARG A 127 -10.16 -16.62 4.18
CA ARG A 127 -10.96 -17.78 4.63
C ARG A 127 -11.88 -18.29 3.54
N ILE A 128 -11.81 -17.69 2.35
CA ILE A 128 -12.61 -18.09 1.19
C ILE A 128 -12.04 -19.38 0.61
N ASP A 129 -10.72 -19.58 0.69
CA ASP A 129 -10.12 -20.91 0.58
C ASP A 129 -9.36 -21.33 1.85
N ASP A 130 -8.56 -22.40 1.74
CA ASP A 130 -7.87 -23.04 2.86
C ASP A 130 -6.46 -22.47 3.10
N ASP A 131 -5.92 -21.67 2.18
CA ASP A 131 -4.59 -21.12 2.29
C ASP A 131 -4.57 -19.79 3.08
N PRO A 132 -3.43 -19.41 3.68
CA PRO A 132 -3.40 -18.30 4.62
C PRO A 132 -3.35 -16.93 3.93
N LEU A 133 -3.27 -16.87 2.60
CA LEU A 133 -3.14 -15.62 1.84
C LEU A 133 -4.50 -14.97 1.62
N VAL A 134 -4.48 -13.73 1.13
CA VAL A 134 -5.71 -13.02 0.77
C VAL A 134 -6.26 -13.60 -0.52
N ASP A 135 -7.53 -13.98 -0.54
CA ASP A 135 -8.22 -14.59 -1.67
C ASP A 135 -8.76 -13.55 -2.66
N VAL A 136 -9.03 -12.33 -2.18
CA VAL A 136 -9.77 -11.30 -2.94
C VAL A 136 -9.06 -9.95 -2.97
N SER A 137 -8.77 -9.48 -4.19
CA SER A 137 -8.29 -8.13 -4.44
C SER A 137 -9.44 -7.12 -4.22
N THR A 138 -9.33 -6.27 -3.19
CA THR A 138 -10.46 -5.44 -2.71
C THR A 138 -10.23 -3.95 -2.96
N GLY A 139 -11.31 -3.25 -3.35
CA GLY A 139 -11.38 -1.79 -3.36
C GLY A 139 -12.66 -1.28 -2.72
N PHE A 140 -12.59 -0.09 -2.11
CA PHE A 140 -13.71 0.56 -1.43
C PHE A 140 -14.21 1.78 -2.20
N ILE A 141 -15.52 1.99 -2.21
CA ILE A 141 -16.16 3.17 -2.78
C ILE A 141 -16.98 3.88 -1.72
N THR A 142 -16.63 5.14 -1.47
CA THR A 142 -17.29 6.01 -0.49
C THR A 142 -17.06 7.48 -0.82
N GLY A 143 -17.75 8.39 -0.13
CA GLY A 143 -17.72 9.82 -0.43
C GLY A 143 -18.62 10.64 0.49
N VAL A 144 -18.47 11.96 0.46
CA VAL A 144 -19.26 12.89 1.30
C VAL A 144 -20.76 12.88 1.00
N SER A 145 -21.16 12.44 -0.20
CA SER A 145 -22.55 12.36 -0.65
C SER A 145 -22.70 11.33 -1.78
N SER A 146 -23.94 10.97 -2.12
CA SER A 146 -24.28 10.12 -3.27
C SER A 146 -23.71 10.66 -4.59
N GLU A 147 -23.76 11.98 -4.79
CA GLU A 147 -23.28 12.63 -6.02
C GLU A 147 -21.75 12.57 -6.12
N ALA A 148 -21.05 12.72 -4.99
CA ALA A 148 -19.60 12.58 -4.95
C ALA A 148 -19.16 11.15 -5.29
N VAL A 149 -19.90 10.15 -4.79
CA VAL A 149 -19.64 8.74 -5.07
C VAL A 149 -19.92 8.39 -6.54
N ALA A 150 -21.05 8.86 -7.09
CA ALA A 150 -21.34 8.71 -8.52
C ALA A 150 -20.28 9.40 -9.39
N SER A 151 -19.81 10.58 -8.98
CA SER A 151 -18.76 11.31 -9.68
C SER A 151 -17.42 10.56 -9.68
N LEU A 152 -17.05 9.89 -8.57
CA LEU A 152 -15.86 9.05 -8.51
C LEU A 152 -15.94 7.89 -9.51
N MET A 153 -17.05 7.14 -9.50
CA MET A 153 -17.25 6.03 -10.42
C MET A 153 -17.29 6.49 -11.88
N GLU A 154 -17.94 7.61 -12.19
CA GLU A 154 -17.98 8.14 -13.54
C GLU A 154 -16.60 8.58 -14.04
N ARG A 155 -15.75 9.19 -13.19
CA ARG A 155 -14.37 9.52 -13.57
C ARG A 155 -13.57 8.27 -13.90
N THR A 156 -13.71 7.21 -13.11
CA THR A 156 -13.09 5.91 -13.39
C THR A 156 -13.57 5.34 -14.72
N ALA A 157 -14.88 5.35 -14.96
CA ALA A 157 -15.47 4.84 -16.20
C ALA A 157 -15.00 5.64 -17.43
N LYS A 158 -14.94 6.97 -17.35
CA LYS A 158 -14.38 7.84 -18.40
C LYS A 158 -12.92 7.51 -18.70
N ALA A 159 -12.12 7.25 -17.66
CA ALA A 159 -10.72 6.88 -17.84
C ALA A 159 -10.57 5.53 -18.57
N VAL A 160 -11.38 4.53 -18.20
CA VAL A 160 -11.41 3.21 -18.87
C VAL A 160 -11.87 3.31 -20.32
N ARG A 161 -12.87 4.14 -20.61
CA ARG A 161 -13.37 4.37 -21.98
C ARG A 161 -12.44 5.24 -22.83
N GLY A 162 -11.36 5.79 -22.26
CA GLY A 162 -10.44 6.68 -22.96
C GLY A 162 -10.97 8.10 -23.18
N GLU A 163 -12.10 8.47 -22.55
CA GLU A 163 -12.68 9.82 -22.59
C GLU A 163 -11.92 10.80 -21.69
N SER A 164 -11.11 10.24 -20.76
CA SER A 164 -10.26 10.98 -19.84
C SER A 164 -8.90 10.29 -19.75
N ALA A 165 -7.82 11.05 -19.83
CA ALA A 165 -6.47 10.50 -19.79
C ALA A 165 -5.82 10.71 -18.41
N LEU A 166 -5.12 9.70 -17.91
CA LEU A 166 -4.19 9.84 -16.79
C LEU A 166 -2.83 10.30 -17.34
N PRO A 167 -2.34 11.50 -17.02
CA PRO A 167 -1.09 11.99 -17.59
C PRO A 167 0.12 11.10 -17.26
N GLY A 168 1.08 11.00 -18.18
CA GLY A 168 2.34 10.28 -17.98
C GLY A 168 3.34 10.98 -17.05
N LYS A 169 2.88 11.67 -16.00
CA LYS A 169 3.71 12.41 -15.03
C LYS A 169 3.46 11.86 -13.64
N LEU A 170 4.55 11.70 -12.88
CA LEU A 170 4.53 11.31 -11.48
C LEU A 170 5.12 12.43 -10.63
N ILE A 171 4.38 12.86 -9.60
CA ILE A 171 4.93 13.64 -8.50
C ILE A 171 5.18 12.71 -7.33
N ASP A 172 6.44 12.63 -6.90
CA ASP A 172 6.87 11.79 -5.79
C ASP A 172 7.20 12.62 -4.53
N ASN A 173 7.07 11.97 -3.38
CA ASN A 173 7.46 12.43 -2.06
C ASN A 173 6.87 13.80 -1.69
N PHE A 174 5.67 14.11 -2.20
CA PHE A 174 5.00 15.38 -1.93
C PHE A 174 4.64 15.44 -0.44
N GLY A 175 5.40 16.24 0.31
CA GLY A 175 5.24 16.35 1.74
C GLY A 175 6.29 17.20 2.44
N PRO A 176 6.11 17.42 3.75
CA PRO A 176 7.05 18.15 4.57
C PRO A 176 8.38 17.39 4.72
N ASN A 177 9.49 18.11 4.63
CA ASN A 177 10.82 17.66 4.99
C ASN A 177 11.21 18.37 6.30
N PRO A 178 11.29 17.66 7.44
CA PRO A 178 11.60 18.26 8.74
C PRO A 178 13.01 18.85 8.82
N GLN A 179 13.90 18.50 7.87
CA GLN A 179 15.26 19.05 7.78
C GLN A 179 15.32 20.33 6.92
N ALA A 180 14.24 20.67 6.20
CA ALA A 180 14.21 21.85 5.34
C ALA A 180 13.85 23.11 6.15
N PRO A 181 14.36 24.30 5.77
CA PRO A 181 13.91 25.57 6.35
C PRO A 181 12.38 25.74 6.22
N PRO A 182 11.68 26.40 7.17
CA PRO A 182 10.21 26.43 7.19
C PRO A 182 9.55 26.85 5.86
N ASN A 183 10.03 27.91 5.22
CA ASN A 183 9.46 28.41 3.95
C ASN A 183 10.00 27.72 2.70
N HIS A 184 10.85 26.69 2.85
CA HIS A 184 11.49 26.01 1.74
C HIS A 184 10.47 25.27 0.88
N PHE A 185 10.70 25.26 -0.43
CA PHE A 185 9.93 24.47 -1.37
C PHE A 185 10.81 24.13 -2.55
N GLN A 186 10.93 22.85 -2.84
CA GLN A 186 11.83 22.35 -3.83
C GLN A 186 11.16 21.28 -4.67
N GLN A 187 11.23 21.47 -5.97
CA GLN A 187 10.92 20.46 -6.96
C GLN A 187 12.21 20.10 -7.70
N GLN A 188 12.45 18.81 -7.86
CA GLN A 188 13.61 18.29 -8.59
C GLN A 188 13.19 17.17 -9.55
N ALA A 189 13.91 17.00 -10.66
CA ALA A 189 13.67 15.90 -11.57
C ALA A 189 14.13 14.57 -10.94
N GLY A 190 13.36 13.51 -11.15
CA GLY A 190 13.65 12.20 -10.58
C GLY A 190 13.32 12.06 -9.09
N CYS A 191 13.66 10.92 -8.52
CA CYS A 191 13.54 10.64 -7.09
C CYS A 191 14.57 9.57 -6.67
N PHE A 192 14.76 9.42 -5.36
CA PHE A 192 15.65 8.40 -4.80
C PHE A 192 14.94 7.06 -4.58
N MET A 193 13.67 7.09 -4.14
CA MET A 193 12.98 5.91 -3.60
C MET A 193 12.43 4.97 -4.67
N ILE A 194 11.99 5.50 -5.81
CA ILE A 194 11.36 4.74 -6.91
C ILE A 194 11.95 5.15 -8.29
N PRO A 195 13.27 5.02 -8.49
CA PRO A 195 13.93 5.52 -9.69
C PRO A 195 13.42 4.85 -10.98
N VAL A 196 12.92 3.61 -10.90
CA VAL A 196 12.34 2.85 -12.02
C VAL A 196 11.17 3.57 -12.71
N PHE A 197 10.45 4.45 -12.00
CA PHE A 197 9.35 5.21 -12.61
C PHE A 197 9.81 6.23 -13.65
N GLN A 198 11.10 6.58 -13.69
CA GLN A 198 11.67 7.41 -14.77
C GLN A 198 11.57 6.74 -16.14
N GLU A 199 11.48 5.41 -16.20
CA GLU A 199 11.33 4.65 -17.44
C GLU A 199 9.97 4.95 -18.11
N ARG A 200 8.92 5.14 -17.30
CA ARG A 200 7.53 5.29 -17.75
C ARG A 200 6.95 6.71 -17.65
N THR A 201 7.41 7.51 -16.70
CA THR A 201 6.79 8.79 -16.33
C THR A 201 7.76 9.96 -16.41
N ALA A 202 7.22 11.15 -16.61
CA ALA A 202 7.89 12.40 -16.32
C ALA A 202 7.93 12.57 -14.80
N LEU A 203 8.96 12.00 -14.17
CA LEU A 203 9.10 11.95 -12.71
C LEU A 203 9.69 13.24 -12.17
N ALA A 204 9.05 13.80 -11.14
CA ALA A 204 9.61 14.86 -10.30
C ALA A 204 9.33 14.55 -8.82
N SER A 205 10.28 14.88 -7.95
CA SER A 205 10.11 14.83 -6.50
C SER A 205 9.90 16.25 -5.97
N ILE A 206 8.93 16.42 -5.07
CA ILE A 206 8.59 17.72 -4.49
C ILE A 206 8.62 17.61 -2.97
N SER A 207 9.37 18.46 -2.29
CA SER A 207 9.36 18.53 -0.83
C SER A 207 9.37 19.98 -0.35
N HIS A 208 8.89 20.21 0.86
CA HIS A 208 8.77 21.56 1.41
C HIS A 208 9.07 21.60 2.91
N GLY A 209 9.40 22.77 3.46
CA GLY A 209 9.43 22.98 4.91
C GLY A 209 8.02 23.09 5.48
N ALA A 210 7.91 23.28 6.80
CA ALA A 210 6.63 23.27 7.48
C ALA A 210 5.62 24.35 7.02
N ASP A 211 6.11 25.51 6.60
CA ASP A 211 5.32 26.62 6.05
C ASP A 211 5.48 26.72 4.51
N GLY A 212 6.10 25.70 3.92
CA GLY A 212 6.50 25.67 2.53
C GLY A 212 5.39 25.27 1.58
N PHE A 213 4.20 24.88 2.04
CA PHE A 213 3.06 24.66 1.14
C PHE A 213 1.95 25.66 1.45
N THR A 214 1.75 26.62 0.54
CA THR A 214 0.74 27.68 0.66
C THR A 214 -0.28 27.58 -0.46
N ASP A 215 -1.42 28.28 -0.35
CA ASP A 215 -2.50 28.21 -1.34
C ASP A 215 -2.07 28.63 -2.76
N SER A 216 -1.00 29.44 -2.88
CA SER A 216 -0.40 29.76 -4.19
C SER A 216 0.20 28.55 -4.91
N ARG A 217 0.38 27.42 -4.21
CA ARG A 217 1.00 26.18 -4.69
C ARG A 217 0.00 25.06 -4.96
N LEU A 218 -1.31 25.32 -4.88
CA LEU A 218 -2.37 24.32 -5.16
C LEU A 218 -2.32 23.71 -6.57
N ASN A 219 -1.64 24.37 -7.52
CA ASN A 219 -1.45 23.89 -8.90
C ASN A 219 -0.20 23.01 -9.10
N THR A 220 0.63 22.80 -8.08
CA THR A 220 1.94 22.14 -8.25
C THR A 220 1.81 20.71 -8.79
N MET A 221 0.77 19.99 -8.36
CA MET A 221 0.50 18.61 -8.78
C MET A 221 -0.33 18.52 -10.07
N GLN A 222 -0.70 19.65 -10.68
CA GLN A 222 -1.47 19.66 -11.91
C GLN A 222 -0.73 18.89 -13.02
N GLY A 223 -1.50 18.15 -13.81
CA GLY A 223 -0.99 17.35 -14.91
C GLY A 223 -0.25 16.08 -14.49
N ALA A 224 -0.29 15.68 -13.22
CA ALA A 224 0.23 14.40 -12.76
C ALA A 224 -0.86 13.32 -12.83
N GLY A 225 -0.55 12.16 -13.43
CA GLY A 225 -1.44 10.99 -13.42
C GLY A 225 -1.16 10.04 -12.27
N LEU A 226 0.03 10.12 -11.67
CA LEU A 226 0.37 9.46 -10.41
C LEU A 226 0.88 10.52 -9.43
N ILE A 227 0.48 10.39 -8.17
CA ILE A 227 0.94 11.26 -7.08
C ILE A 227 1.29 10.38 -5.89
N HIS A 228 2.47 10.57 -5.31
CA HIS A 228 2.83 10.02 -4.02
C HIS A 228 2.91 11.13 -2.97
N LEU A 229 2.09 11.00 -1.92
CA LEU A 229 2.06 11.88 -0.75
C LEU A 229 2.81 11.24 0.42
N GLY A 230 3.74 11.98 1.03
CA GLY A 230 4.53 11.55 2.16
C GLY A 230 4.44 12.50 3.35
N GLY A 231 4.80 12.03 4.55
CA GLY A 231 4.82 12.82 5.77
C GLY A 231 4.07 12.16 6.92
N HIS A 232 3.92 12.89 8.03
CA HIS A 232 3.06 12.46 9.13
C HIS A 232 1.60 12.81 8.82
N GLY A 233 0.69 11.87 9.06
CA GLY A 233 -0.72 12.06 8.72
C GLY A 233 -1.65 12.01 9.94
N ASP A 234 -2.78 12.69 9.78
CA ASP A 234 -3.95 12.72 10.65
C ASP A 234 -5.19 12.66 9.73
N PRO A 235 -6.40 12.29 10.20
CA PRO A 235 -7.59 12.23 9.34
C PRO A 235 -7.96 13.54 8.63
N ASP A 236 -7.45 14.69 9.10
CA ASP A 236 -7.69 16.00 8.49
C ASP A 236 -6.53 16.51 7.61
N GLY A 237 -5.44 15.75 7.45
CA GLY A 237 -4.37 16.14 6.53
C GLY A 237 -3.03 15.46 6.73
N VAL A 238 -2.06 15.89 5.93
CA VAL A 238 -0.64 15.67 6.20
C VAL A 238 -0.16 16.82 7.08
N ILE A 239 0.38 16.51 8.26
CA ILE A 239 0.91 17.49 9.22
C ILE A 239 1.94 18.36 8.50
N ASP A 240 1.82 19.68 8.63
CA ASP A 240 2.66 20.68 7.95
C ASP A 240 2.64 20.60 6.39
N GLY A 241 1.70 19.85 5.82
CA GLY A 241 1.50 19.66 4.38
C GLY A 241 0.07 19.96 3.94
N VAL A 242 -0.47 19.18 2.99
CA VAL A 242 -1.83 19.39 2.48
C VAL A 242 -2.85 19.08 3.57
N GLN A 243 -3.68 20.07 3.90
CA GLN A 243 -4.83 19.90 4.80
C GLN A 243 -6.10 19.50 4.03
N GLY A 244 -7.11 18.94 4.70
CA GLY A 244 -8.31 18.41 4.06
C GLY A 244 -9.09 19.42 3.21
N GLN A 245 -9.24 20.66 3.69
CA GLN A 245 -9.86 21.72 2.89
C GLN A 245 -9.04 22.08 1.64
N GLN A 246 -7.71 22.05 1.73
CA GLN A 246 -6.84 22.27 0.58
C GLN A 246 -6.89 21.10 -0.41
N ALA A 247 -7.04 19.85 0.07
CA ALA A 247 -7.18 18.67 -0.78
C ALA A 247 -8.37 18.79 -1.75
N LYS A 248 -9.47 19.41 -1.30
CA LYS A 248 -10.64 19.72 -2.13
C LYS A 248 -10.34 20.77 -3.22
N GLN A 249 -9.38 21.66 -2.99
CA GLN A 249 -9.04 22.78 -3.86
C GLN A 249 -7.84 22.51 -4.78
N LEU A 250 -7.12 21.41 -4.57
CA LEU A 250 -6.01 21.01 -5.43
C LEU A 250 -6.48 20.93 -6.89
N ASN A 251 -5.70 21.50 -7.80
CA ASN A 251 -5.98 21.44 -9.22
C ASN A 251 -5.40 20.14 -9.79
N LEU A 252 -6.10 19.03 -9.52
CA LEU A 252 -5.68 17.69 -9.94
C LEU A 252 -6.21 17.37 -11.34
N SER A 253 -5.34 16.74 -12.14
CA SER A 253 -5.80 15.94 -13.28
C SER A 253 -6.33 14.58 -12.79
N PRO A 254 -7.09 13.84 -13.60
CA PRO A 254 -7.39 12.44 -13.34
C PRO A 254 -6.11 11.69 -12.95
N CYS A 255 -6.10 11.10 -11.75
CA CYS A 255 -4.88 10.53 -11.18
C CYS A 255 -5.15 9.39 -10.20
N VAL A 256 -4.11 8.59 -9.96
CA VAL A 256 -4.01 7.69 -8.82
C VAL A 256 -3.13 8.34 -7.76
N VAL A 257 -3.60 8.36 -6.51
CA VAL A 257 -2.83 8.86 -5.38
C VAL A 257 -2.38 7.69 -4.50
N PHE A 258 -1.08 7.59 -4.28
CA PHE A 258 -0.44 6.69 -3.33
C PHE A 258 -0.09 7.53 -2.09
N ASN A 259 -0.54 7.17 -0.91
CA ASN A 259 -0.26 7.96 0.29
C ASN A 259 0.36 7.11 1.41
N GLY A 260 1.54 7.54 1.83
CA GLY A 260 2.32 6.94 2.91
C GLY A 260 2.05 7.56 4.29
N ALA A 261 1.22 8.60 4.38
CA ALA A 261 0.90 9.26 5.64
C ALA A 261 -0.22 8.54 6.39
N CYS A 262 0.04 8.24 7.68
CA CYS A 262 -0.89 7.57 8.60
C CYS A 262 -2.28 8.21 8.61
N TYR A 263 -3.33 7.43 8.86
CA TYR A 263 -4.72 7.91 9.03
C TYR A 263 -5.35 8.70 7.88
N THR A 264 -4.62 9.01 6.80
CA THR A 264 -5.16 9.82 5.69
C THR A 264 -6.25 9.12 4.89
N GLY A 265 -6.42 7.81 5.07
CA GLY A 265 -7.54 7.04 4.54
C GLY A 265 -8.81 7.10 5.40
N VAL A 266 -8.76 7.61 6.63
CA VAL A 266 -9.92 7.65 7.54
C VAL A 266 -11.05 8.48 6.92
N THR A 267 -12.26 7.91 6.90
CA THR A 267 -13.45 8.52 6.30
C THR A 267 -14.43 9.10 7.31
N GLY A 268 -14.25 8.83 8.60
CA GLY A 268 -15.13 9.32 9.65
C GLY A 268 -14.63 8.96 11.03
N ARG A 269 -15.09 7.82 11.57
CA ARG A 269 -14.63 7.30 12.87
C ARG A 269 -13.21 6.77 12.75
N TRP A 270 -12.41 7.03 13.78
CA TRP A 270 -11.08 6.46 13.94
C TRP A 270 -10.75 6.29 15.42
N PHE A 271 -9.65 5.60 15.70
CA PHE A 271 -9.24 5.31 17.06
C PHE A 271 -7.85 5.87 17.27
N GLN A 272 -7.67 6.62 18.35
CA GLN A 272 -6.35 7.01 18.85
C GLN A 272 -5.93 6.02 19.93
N GLN A 273 -4.82 5.33 19.72
CA GLN A 273 -4.22 4.42 20.69
C GLN A 273 -3.12 5.14 21.47
N TRP A 274 -2.72 4.54 22.59
CA TRP A 274 -1.59 5.00 23.41
C TRP A 274 -1.75 6.44 23.91
N THR A 275 -2.97 6.81 24.32
CA THR A 275 -3.21 8.11 24.95
C THR A 275 -2.47 8.22 26.29
N ALA A 276 -2.34 9.43 26.82
CA ALA A 276 -1.68 9.68 28.10
C ALA A 276 -2.32 8.91 29.28
N GLN A 277 -3.60 8.54 29.13
CA GLN A 277 -4.39 7.77 30.10
C GLN A 277 -4.20 6.24 29.92
N GLY A 278 -3.42 5.81 28.94
CA GLY A 278 -3.23 4.39 28.62
C GLY A 278 -4.49 3.72 28.06
N LYS A 279 -5.35 4.50 27.41
CA LYS A 279 -6.63 4.07 26.84
C LYS A 279 -6.67 4.30 25.34
N VAL A 280 -7.56 3.57 24.66
CA VAL A 280 -7.99 3.90 23.31
C VAL A 280 -9.10 4.94 23.39
N GLU A 281 -9.04 5.95 22.53
CA GLU A 281 -10.10 6.95 22.36
C GLU A 281 -10.73 6.81 20.96
N SER A 282 -12.04 6.66 20.90
CA SER A 282 -12.79 6.78 19.66
C SER A 282 -12.96 8.25 19.30
N LYS A 283 -12.61 8.61 18.08
CA LYS A 283 -12.67 9.98 17.55
C LYS A 283 -13.39 10.00 16.22
N THR A 284 -13.79 11.19 15.80
CA THR A 284 -14.47 11.42 14.52
C THR A 284 -13.86 12.63 13.83
N VAL A 285 -13.66 12.54 12.51
CA VAL A 285 -13.39 13.71 11.66
C VAL A 285 -14.68 14.09 10.91
N SER A 286 -14.98 15.38 10.81
CA SER A 286 -16.13 15.83 10.01
C SER A 286 -15.82 15.73 8.52
N ALA A 287 -16.85 15.52 7.69
CA ALA A 287 -16.69 15.42 6.24
C ALA A 287 -15.99 16.66 5.63
N GLU A 288 -16.24 17.85 6.17
CA GLU A 288 -15.60 19.10 5.71
C GLU A 288 -14.08 19.10 5.91
N LYS A 289 -13.60 18.53 7.01
CA LYS A 289 -12.17 18.48 7.35
C LYS A 289 -11.49 17.20 6.90
N CYS A 290 -12.24 16.14 6.63
CA CYS A 290 -11.71 14.83 6.28
C CYS A 290 -10.86 14.89 5.00
N PHE A 291 -9.58 14.53 5.12
CA PHE A 291 -8.64 14.53 4.01
C PHE A 291 -9.06 13.53 2.92
N CYS A 292 -9.35 12.29 3.31
CA CYS A 292 -9.76 11.21 2.42
C CYS A 292 -10.97 11.63 1.55
N LEU A 293 -12.08 12.01 2.20
CA LEU A 293 -13.32 12.33 1.50
C LEU A 293 -13.18 13.55 0.57
N ASN A 294 -12.42 14.56 0.97
CA ASN A 294 -12.15 15.73 0.14
C ASN A 294 -11.29 15.40 -1.09
N LEU A 295 -10.31 14.50 -0.94
CA LEU A 295 -9.47 14.04 -2.04
C LEU A 295 -10.25 13.14 -3.02
N LEU A 296 -11.12 12.25 -2.51
CA LEU A 296 -12.02 11.43 -3.32
C LEU A 296 -13.06 12.26 -4.08
N GLY A 297 -13.47 13.40 -3.50
CA GLY A 297 -14.35 14.35 -4.17
C GLY A 297 -13.69 15.18 -5.28
N ASN A 298 -12.36 15.15 -5.39
CA ASN A 298 -11.58 15.86 -6.43
C ASN A 298 -11.42 15.00 -7.70
N SER A 299 -10.42 15.23 -8.55
CA SER A 299 -10.20 14.49 -9.81
C SER A 299 -9.60 13.09 -9.64
N THR A 300 -9.29 12.67 -8.42
CA THR A 300 -8.75 11.34 -8.11
C THR A 300 -9.67 10.23 -8.63
N ILE A 301 -9.11 9.20 -9.26
CA ILE A 301 -9.86 8.00 -9.71
C ILE A 301 -9.58 6.77 -8.84
N ALA A 302 -8.45 6.75 -8.14
CA ALA A 302 -8.10 5.76 -7.14
C ALA A 302 -7.14 6.35 -6.09
N TYR A 303 -7.24 5.87 -4.85
CA TYR A 303 -6.47 6.37 -3.72
C TYR A 303 -6.08 5.23 -2.78
N LEU A 304 -4.78 5.03 -2.55
CA LEU A 304 -4.25 4.03 -1.62
C LEU A 304 -3.78 4.73 -0.35
N ALA A 305 -4.30 4.32 0.81
CA ALA A 305 -4.04 5.00 2.08
C ALA A 305 -4.26 4.13 3.31
N ALA A 306 -3.73 4.57 4.45
CA ALA A 306 -3.87 3.88 5.73
C ALA A 306 -5.05 4.42 6.56
N LEU A 307 -5.82 3.51 7.16
CA LEU A 307 -6.87 3.82 8.16
C LEU A 307 -6.31 3.92 9.60
N HIS A 308 -5.03 3.63 9.78
CA HIS A 308 -4.36 3.44 11.07
C HIS A 308 -2.91 3.96 11.00
N PRO A 309 -2.13 4.03 12.11
CA PRO A 309 -0.69 4.21 12.03
C PRO A 309 -0.08 3.15 11.14
N ASP A 310 0.80 3.57 10.25
CA ASP A 310 1.48 2.73 9.27
C ASP A 310 2.88 3.31 9.03
N HIS A 311 3.69 2.64 8.22
CA HIS A 311 4.99 3.16 7.78
C HIS A 311 4.88 3.82 6.40
N GLY A 312 5.80 4.75 6.10
CA GLY A 312 5.88 5.38 4.78
C GLY A 312 6.61 4.55 3.70
N ILE A 313 7.00 3.30 3.97
CA ILE A 313 7.72 2.42 3.01
C ILE A 313 6.78 1.50 2.23
N PRO A 314 5.74 0.87 2.85
CA PRO A 314 4.76 0.06 2.12
C PRO A 314 4.19 0.72 0.87
N VAL A 315 3.95 2.04 0.89
CA VAL A 315 3.50 2.78 -0.30
C VAL A 315 4.49 2.73 -1.47
N TYR A 316 5.80 2.72 -1.20
CA TYR A 316 6.80 2.54 -2.25
C TYR A 316 6.84 1.10 -2.75
N GLN A 317 6.60 0.12 -1.88
CA GLN A 317 6.48 -1.29 -2.28
C GLN A 317 5.28 -1.51 -3.19
N GLU A 318 4.14 -0.86 -2.90
CA GLU A 318 2.97 -0.83 -3.77
C GLU A 318 3.30 -0.27 -5.17
N MET A 319 4.03 0.84 -5.21
CA MET A 319 4.43 1.48 -6.47
C MET A 319 5.46 0.63 -7.24
N GLU A 320 6.43 0.02 -6.57
CA GLU A 320 7.41 -0.86 -7.20
C GLU A 320 6.77 -2.15 -7.73
N TYR A 321 5.85 -2.74 -6.96
CA TYR A 321 5.04 -3.87 -7.40
C TYR A 321 4.24 -3.52 -8.65
N LEU A 322 3.57 -2.36 -8.68
CA LEU A 322 2.88 -1.86 -9.88
C LEU A 322 3.85 -1.75 -11.07
N ALA A 323 5.06 -1.24 -10.85
CA ALA A 323 6.04 -0.99 -11.92
C ALA A 323 6.51 -2.29 -12.61
N TYR A 324 6.82 -3.34 -11.84
CA TYR A 324 7.35 -4.58 -12.40
C TYR A 324 6.28 -5.61 -12.77
N SER A 325 5.08 -5.51 -12.17
CA SER A 325 3.99 -6.46 -12.43
C SER A 325 2.96 -5.94 -13.43
N GLY A 326 2.76 -4.62 -13.50
CA GLY A 326 1.69 -4.00 -14.27
C GLY A 326 0.30 -4.48 -13.89
N ARG A 327 0.12 -5.03 -12.68
CA ARG A 327 -1.13 -5.62 -12.22
C ARG A 327 -2.17 -4.56 -11.84
N SER A 328 -3.39 -5.01 -11.60
CA SER A 328 -4.49 -4.18 -11.11
C SER A 328 -4.16 -3.54 -9.74
N LEU A 329 -4.79 -2.41 -9.42
CA LEU A 329 -4.58 -1.74 -8.12
C LEU A 329 -5.05 -2.61 -6.95
N GLY A 330 -6.04 -3.46 -7.15
CA GLY A 330 -6.46 -4.45 -6.16
C GLY A 330 -5.37 -5.50 -5.91
N ASP A 331 -4.68 -5.97 -6.96
CA ASP A 331 -3.56 -6.89 -6.81
C ASP A 331 -2.35 -6.23 -6.13
N VAL A 332 -2.15 -4.92 -6.34
CA VAL A 332 -1.15 -4.12 -5.60
C VAL A 332 -1.46 -4.14 -4.10
N MET A 333 -2.72 -3.91 -3.71
CA MET A 333 -3.12 -4.00 -2.30
C MET A 333 -3.01 -5.43 -1.75
N ARG A 334 -3.42 -6.42 -2.54
CA ARG A 334 -3.31 -7.84 -2.17
C ARG A 334 -1.86 -8.24 -1.94
N HIS A 335 -0.92 -7.72 -2.75
CA HIS A 335 0.51 -7.90 -2.54
C HIS A 335 0.97 -7.32 -1.18
N THR A 336 0.52 -6.11 -0.82
CA THR A 336 0.78 -5.52 0.51
C THR A 336 0.27 -6.40 1.65
N HIS A 337 -0.97 -6.89 1.57
CA HIS A 337 -1.56 -7.74 2.61
C HIS A 337 -0.89 -9.12 2.70
N ASN A 338 -0.55 -9.73 1.57
CA ASN A 338 0.24 -10.96 1.54
C ASN A 338 1.65 -10.73 2.13
N GLY A 339 2.23 -9.55 1.91
CA GLY A 339 3.47 -9.12 2.58
C GLY A 339 3.36 -9.10 4.11
N VAL A 340 2.22 -8.66 4.66
CA VAL A 340 1.95 -8.73 6.11
C VAL A 340 1.90 -10.17 6.60
N ILE A 341 1.21 -11.05 5.86
CA ILE A 341 1.07 -12.47 6.23
C ILE A 341 2.44 -13.16 6.25
N LEU A 342 3.27 -12.92 5.23
CA LEU A 342 4.65 -13.45 5.16
C LEU A 342 5.56 -12.82 6.23
N GLY A 343 5.43 -11.51 6.44
CA GLY A 343 6.08 -10.76 7.51
C GLY A 343 5.77 -11.27 8.93
N ASN A 344 4.63 -11.94 9.07
CA ASN A 344 4.17 -12.59 10.30
C ASN A 344 4.27 -14.14 10.21
N GLY A 345 5.25 -14.65 9.45
CA GLY A 345 5.59 -16.07 9.43
C GLY A 345 4.64 -16.95 8.61
N GLY A 346 3.96 -16.38 7.62
CA GLY A 346 2.97 -17.09 6.79
C GLY A 346 1.59 -17.17 7.44
N LYS A 347 1.26 -16.24 8.35
CA LYS A 347 -0.03 -16.19 9.04
C LYS A 347 -0.52 -14.75 9.14
N LEU A 348 -1.82 -14.53 8.96
CA LEU A 348 -2.41 -13.22 9.22
C LEU A 348 -2.27 -12.85 10.71
N PRO A 349 -1.87 -11.62 11.06
CA PRO A 349 -1.86 -11.17 12.44
C PRO A 349 -3.25 -11.21 13.06
N GLU A 350 -3.33 -11.48 14.36
CA GLU A 350 -4.59 -11.39 15.09
C GLU A 350 -4.99 -9.92 15.31
N PHE A 351 -6.20 -9.58 14.89
CA PHE A 351 -6.78 -8.26 15.06
C PHE A 351 -7.79 -8.26 16.21
N THR A 352 -7.54 -7.42 17.21
CA THR A 352 -8.52 -7.11 18.25
C THR A 352 -9.25 -5.84 17.83
N SER A 353 -10.58 -5.89 17.77
CA SER A 353 -11.37 -4.69 17.48
C SER A 353 -11.16 -3.64 18.57
N PHE A 354 -11.00 -2.39 18.16
CA PHE A 354 -10.94 -1.26 19.07
C PHE A 354 -12.32 -0.83 19.54
N GLU A 355 -12.42 -0.56 20.84
CA GLU A 355 -13.57 0.02 21.50
C GLU A 355 -13.12 1.28 22.27
N ASP A 356 -14.02 2.24 22.41
CA ASP A 356 -13.72 3.44 23.19
C ASP A 356 -13.44 3.07 24.66
N GLN A 357 -12.46 3.72 25.28
CA GLN A 357 -12.04 3.51 26.67
C GLN A 357 -11.44 2.13 27.00
N MET A 358 -11.25 1.25 26.02
CA MET A 358 -10.51 0.00 26.25
C MET A 358 -9.03 0.30 26.59
N PRO A 359 -8.32 -0.58 27.31
CA PRO A 359 -6.88 -0.42 27.51
C PRO A 359 -6.13 -0.34 26.18
N SER A 360 -5.14 0.54 26.09
CA SER A 360 -4.26 0.60 24.91
C SER A 360 -3.59 -0.74 24.67
N PRO A 361 -3.45 -1.17 23.40
CA PRO A 361 -2.78 -2.41 23.06
C PRO A 361 -1.30 -2.36 23.48
N ARG A 362 -0.77 -3.49 23.94
CA ARG A 362 0.65 -3.66 24.28
C ARG A 362 1.43 -4.30 23.13
N TRP A 363 1.33 -3.68 21.96
CA TRP A 363 1.99 -4.17 20.76
C TRP A 363 3.49 -3.88 20.78
N THR A 364 4.28 -4.84 20.30
CA THR A 364 5.66 -4.64 19.91
C THR A 364 5.75 -3.71 18.69
N ALA A 365 6.93 -3.14 18.41
CA ALA A 365 7.13 -2.31 17.22
C ALA A 365 6.75 -3.05 15.92
N SER A 366 7.09 -4.35 15.83
CA SER A 366 6.71 -5.19 14.69
C SER A 366 5.21 -5.34 14.55
N GLU A 367 4.47 -5.57 15.65
CA GLU A 367 3.01 -5.66 15.62
C GLU A 367 2.35 -4.34 15.22
N VAL A 368 2.89 -3.18 15.63
CA VAL A 368 2.40 -1.88 15.17
C VAL A 368 2.53 -1.77 13.65
N MET A 369 3.67 -2.16 13.09
CA MET A 369 3.89 -2.11 11.63
C MET A 369 3.03 -3.13 10.88
N LEU A 370 2.97 -4.39 11.33
CA LEU A 370 2.18 -5.45 10.69
C LEU A 370 0.69 -5.10 10.67
N LYS A 371 0.13 -4.69 11.82
CA LYS A 371 -1.30 -4.35 11.93
C LYS A 371 -1.63 -3.01 11.27
N GLY A 372 -0.68 -2.08 11.29
CA GLY A 372 -0.75 -0.81 10.58
C GLY A 372 -0.80 -0.97 9.06
N THR A 373 0.14 -1.71 8.50
CA THR A 373 0.18 -2.01 7.06
C THR A 373 -1.03 -2.84 6.62
N ALA A 374 -1.55 -3.73 7.48
CA ALA A 374 -2.80 -4.44 7.22
C ALA A 374 -4.03 -3.51 7.14
N ALA A 375 -3.96 -2.30 7.71
CA ALA A 375 -5.02 -1.30 7.66
C ALA A 375 -4.92 -0.37 6.44
N ARG A 376 -3.98 -0.62 5.51
CA ARG A 376 -3.96 0.06 4.21
C ARG A 376 -5.08 -0.48 3.33
N VAL A 377 -5.75 0.42 2.61
CA VAL A 377 -6.87 0.11 1.72
C VAL A 377 -6.75 0.86 0.41
N LEU A 378 -7.39 0.29 -0.63
CA LEU A 378 -7.66 0.98 -1.90
C LEU A 378 -9.05 1.59 -1.85
N PHE A 379 -9.15 2.87 -2.15
CA PHE A 379 -10.38 3.52 -2.57
C PHE A 379 -10.40 3.60 -4.10
N GLY A 380 -11.40 3.00 -4.75
CA GLY A 380 -11.46 2.85 -6.20
C GLY A 380 -11.73 1.41 -6.62
N ASP A 381 -11.82 1.20 -7.94
CA ASP A 381 -12.08 -0.12 -8.51
C ASP A 381 -10.82 -1.02 -8.43
N PRO A 382 -10.89 -2.20 -7.76
CA PRO A 382 -9.73 -3.07 -7.62
C PRO A 382 -9.26 -3.69 -8.94
N ALA A 383 -10.13 -3.81 -9.95
CA ALA A 383 -9.72 -4.32 -11.26
C ALA A 383 -9.05 -3.25 -12.14
N LEU A 384 -8.97 -1.99 -11.69
CA LEU A 384 -8.36 -0.92 -12.46
C LEU A 384 -6.86 -1.19 -12.66
N MET A 385 -6.44 -1.24 -13.91
CA MET A 385 -5.04 -1.30 -14.32
C MET A 385 -4.66 0.04 -14.94
N VAL A 386 -3.53 0.61 -14.49
CA VAL A 386 -3.10 1.95 -14.90
C VAL A 386 -1.78 1.95 -15.67
N SER A 387 -1.11 0.80 -15.76
CA SER A 387 0.06 0.63 -16.60
C SER A 387 0.28 -0.85 -16.88
N GLU A 388 0.95 -1.15 -17.98
CA GLU A 388 1.66 -2.42 -18.13
C GLU A 388 2.95 -2.40 -17.31
N ALA A 389 3.56 -3.57 -17.10
CA ALA A 389 4.87 -3.66 -16.49
C ALA A 389 5.88 -2.92 -17.37
N PHE A 390 6.68 -2.04 -16.75
CA PHE A 390 7.66 -1.21 -17.47
C PHE A 390 9.07 -1.33 -16.90
N THR A 391 9.27 -2.14 -15.87
CA THR A 391 10.60 -2.49 -15.36
C THR A 391 10.66 -3.99 -15.07
N LYS A 392 11.87 -4.54 -14.87
CA LYS A 392 12.08 -5.96 -14.62
C LYS A 392 11.63 -6.37 -13.21
N PRO A 393 11.21 -7.63 -12.98
CA PRO A 393 10.98 -8.14 -11.62
C PRO A 393 12.28 -8.11 -10.78
N PRO A 394 12.18 -8.18 -9.45
CA PRO A 394 13.35 -8.17 -8.56
C PRO A 394 14.28 -9.36 -8.81
N PHE A 395 13.71 -10.54 -9.07
CA PHE A 395 14.43 -11.81 -9.21
C PHE A 395 14.13 -12.52 -10.52
N GLU A 396 15.15 -13.17 -11.07
CA GLU A 396 14.99 -14.27 -12.03
C GLU A 396 14.99 -15.59 -11.24
N ILE A 397 13.96 -16.41 -11.42
CA ILE A 397 13.74 -17.62 -10.61
C ILE A 397 13.83 -18.86 -11.51
N THR A 398 14.63 -19.82 -11.07
CA THR A 398 14.79 -21.13 -11.71
C THR A 398 14.42 -22.23 -10.72
N THR A 399 13.74 -23.26 -11.21
CA THR A 399 13.33 -24.41 -10.40
C THR A 399 13.87 -25.70 -11.00
N THR A 400 14.48 -26.54 -10.17
CA THR A 400 15.10 -27.81 -10.58
C THR A 400 14.61 -28.91 -9.66
N ARG A 401 14.06 -30.00 -10.20
CA ARG A 401 13.71 -31.17 -9.38
C ARG A 401 14.98 -31.85 -8.88
N SER A 402 15.05 -32.08 -7.57
CA SER A 402 16.16 -32.77 -6.89
C SER A 402 15.65 -34.05 -6.23
N GLY A 403 14.84 -34.82 -6.97
CA GLY A 403 14.13 -36.01 -6.48
C GLY A 403 12.65 -36.01 -6.87
N SER A 404 11.90 -37.03 -6.43
CA SER A 404 10.44 -37.12 -6.65
C SER A 404 9.66 -36.07 -5.85
N ASP A 405 10.13 -35.74 -4.66
CA ASP A 405 9.43 -34.92 -3.66
C ASP A 405 10.24 -33.70 -3.21
N GLN A 406 11.25 -33.32 -4.00
CA GLN A 406 12.12 -32.20 -3.68
C GLN A 406 12.33 -31.29 -4.89
N LEU A 407 12.15 -29.99 -4.66
CA LEU A 407 12.37 -28.92 -5.63
C LEU A 407 13.44 -27.98 -5.08
N GLN A 408 14.47 -27.73 -5.88
CA GLN A 408 15.42 -26.67 -5.61
C GLN A 408 14.95 -25.41 -6.34
N ILE A 409 14.91 -24.28 -5.63
CA ILE A 409 14.60 -22.97 -6.18
C ILE A 409 15.88 -22.14 -6.09
N ARG A 410 16.30 -21.54 -7.20
CA ARG A 410 17.36 -20.53 -7.22
C ARG A 410 16.79 -19.23 -7.74
N ALA A 411 16.78 -18.21 -6.89
CA ALA A 411 16.42 -16.84 -7.24
C ALA A 411 17.68 -15.98 -7.33
N GLU A 412 17.86 -15.27 -8.44
CA GLU A 412 18.95 -14.34 -8.67
C GLU A 412 18.42 -12.92 -8.79
N LEU A 413 19.00 -11.99 -8.03
CA LEU A 413 18.61 -10.58 -8.07
C LEU A 413 19.04 -9.99 -9.41
N VAL A 414 18.07 -9.55 -10.21
CA VAL A 414 18.30 -8.98 -11.55
C VAL A 414 17.93 -7.50 -11.65
N ASN A 415 17.13 -6.97 -10.72
CA ASN A 415 16.76 -5.55 -10.70
C ASN A 415 17.06 -4.85 -9.36
N PRO A 416 18.30 -4.38 -9.12
CA PRO A 416 18.66 -3.64 -7.91
C PRO A 416 18.18 -2.18 -7.91
N GLN A 417 17.45 -1.75 -8.96
CA GLN A 417 16.87 -0.40 -9.02
C GLN A 417 15.58 -0.29 -8.22
N LEU A 418 14.90 -1.43 -7.98
CA LEU A 418 13.88 -1.51 -6.94
C LEU A 418 14.57 -1.31 -5.59
N LYS A 419 14.06 -0.43 -4.74
CA LYS A 419 14.63 -0.07 -3.44
C LYS A 419 13.78 -0.60 -2.31
N SER A 420 12.49 -0.31 -2.34
CA SER A 420 11.60 -0.64 -1.22
C SER A 420 11.23 -2.12 -1.17
N GLU A 421 11.19 -2.81 -2.31
CA GLU A 421 10.85 -4.24 -2.39
C GLU A 421 11.76 -5.13 -1.53
N PHE A 422 13.03 -4.73 -1.41
CA PHE A 422 14.05 -5.42 -0.63
C PHE A 422 14.08 -5.03 0.84
N THR A 423 13.14 -4.20 1.33
CA THR A 423 13.09 -3.77 2.73
C THR A 423 12.01 -4.55 3.47
N ASP A 424 12.36 -5.18 4.59
CA ASP A 424 11.38 -5.70 5.53
C ASP A 424 10.98 -4.61 6.52
N THR A 425 9.78 -4.07 6.35
CA THR A 425 9.28 -2.95 7.16
C THR A 425 8.80 -3.35 8.55
N TYR A 426 8.90 -4.63 8.91
CA TYR A 426 8.34 -5.17 10.15
C TYR A 426 9.41 -5.56 11.18
N HIS A 427 10.61 -5.91 10.73
CA HIS A 427 11.69 -6.39 11.61
C HIS A 427 13.01 -5.65 11.38
N ALA A 428 13.83 -5.58 12.42
CA ALA A 428 15.11 -4.86 12.45
C ALA A 428 16.24 -5.67 13.12
N ASP A 429 15.97 -6.93 13.47
CA ASP A 429 16.85 -7.76 14.29
C ASP A 429 18.11 -8.23 13.55
N LEU A 430 18.14 -8.21 12.22
CA LEU A 430 19.34 -8.46 11.39
C LEU A 430 20.03 -7.18 10.93
N ALA A 431 19.37 -6.02 11.04
CA ALA A 431 19.96 -4.73 10.69
C ALA A 431 21.13 -4.35 11.61
N SER A 432 22.16 -3.71 11.06
CA SER A 432 23.29 -3.16 11.83
C SER A 432 22.81 -2.08 12.82
N ASN A 433 21.83 -1.28 12.40
CA ASN A 433 21.13 -0.31 13.23
C ASN A 433 19.71 -0.81 13.52
N LYS A 434 19.40 -1.09 14.80
CA LYS A 434 18.08 -1.58 15.25
C LYS A 434 16.95 -0.55 15.12
N GLN A 435 17.26 0.69 14.74
CA GLN A 435 16.30 1.73 14.38
C GLN A 435 15.97 1.75 12.88
N GLN A 436 16.56 0.85 12.09
CA GLN A 436 16.30 0.67 10.66
C GLN A 436 15.55 -0.65 10.44
N PHE A 437 15.67 -1.21 9.24
CA PHE A 437 14.92 -2.38 8.78
C PHE A 437 15.89 -3.48 8.37
N ASN A 438 15.43 -4.72 8.50
CA ASN A 438 16.05 -5.82 7.79
C ASN A 438 15.90 -5.60 6.27
N ASP A 439 16.77 -6.22 5.52
CA ASP A 439 16.52 -6.46 4.11
C ASP A 439 15.70 -7.75 3.94
N ARG A 440 15.04 -7.92 2.81
CA ARG A 440 14.33 -9.14 2.45
C ARG A 440 14.53 -9.55 1.00
N ALA A 441 14.44 -10.84 0.76
CA ALA A 441 14.09 -11.43 -0.53
C ALA A 441 12.66 -11.97 -0.44
N LEU A 442 11.75 -11.38 -1.20
CA LEU A 442 10.39 -11.86 -1.37
C LEU A 442 10.29 -12.62 -2.70
N LEU A 443 10.05 -13.93 -2.63
CA LEU A 443 10.02 -14.82 -3.78
C LEU A 443 8.62 -15.37 -3.98
N ILE A 444 8.12 -15.30 -5.22
CA ILE A 444 6.84 -15.89 -5.63
C ILE A 444 7.16 -16.88 -6.75
N VAL A 445 6.90 -18.17 -6.52
CA VAL A 445 7.38 -19.25 -7.39
C VAL A 445 6.21 -20.12 -7.82
N GLU A 446 5.97 -20.20 -9.13
CA GLU A 446 5.06 -21.20 -9.70
C GLU A 446 5.61 -22.59 -9.44
N LEU A 447 4.80 -23.44 -8.81
CA LEU A 447 5.16 -24.81 -8.52
C LEU A 447 4.74 -25.75 -9.65
N PRO A 448 5.48 -26.84 -9.89
CA PRO A 448 5.07 -27.87 -10.85
C PRO A 448 3.74 -28.52 -10.46
N GLU A 449 3.06 -29.10 -11.44
CA GLU A 449 1.85 -29.90 -11.21
C GLU A 449 2.08 -31.00 -10.15
N GLY A 450 1.08 -31.22 -9.29
CA GLY A 450 1.13 -32.19 -8.19
C GLY A 450 1.81 -31.70 -6.91
N TRP A 451 2.25 -30.44 -6.83
CA TRP A 451 2.79 -29.80 -5.62
C TRP A 451 1.67 -29.09 -4.83
N GLN A 452 0.68 -29.87 -4.42
CA GLN A 452 -0.53 -29.40 -3.74
C GLN A 452 -0.33 -29.13 -2.25
N LYS A 453 0.74 -29.65 -1.67
CA LYS A 453 1.12 -29.47 -0.27
C LYS A 453 2.62 -29.26 -0.22
N ILE A 454 3.05 -28.41 0.71
CA ILE A 454 4.46 -28.18 1.03
C ILE A 454 4.66 -28.63 2.47
N ARG A 455 5.55 -29.59 2.68
CA ARG A 455 5.93 -30.06 4.01
C ARG A 455 6.92 -29.10 4.67
N ALA A 456 7.89 -28.61 3.90
CA ALA A 456 8.93 -27.73 4.41
C ALA A 456 9.56 -26.87 3.32
N VAL A 457 9.98 -25.67 3.70
CA VAL A 457 10.89 -24.81 2.93
C VAL A 457 12.14 -24.60 3.77
N LYS A 458 13.32 -24.75 3.14
CA LYS A 458 14.62 -24.53 3.76
C LYS A 458 15.44 -23.59 2.90
N VAL A 459 16.03 -22.57 3.52
CA VAL A 459 17.07 -21.76 2.88
C VAL A 459 18.38 -22.54 2.94
N ASN A 460 18.93 -22.90 1.78
CA ASN A 460 20.21 -23.62 1.71
C ASN A 460 21.36 -22.65 1.91
N ASN A 461 21.35 -21.56 1.14
CA ASN A 461 22.27 -20.46 1.28
C ASN A 461 21.73 -19.19 0.61
N VAL A 462 22.30 -18.07 1.04
CA VAL A 462 22.14 -16.78 0.37
C VAL A 462 23.54 -16.26 0.11
N ARG A 463 23.84 -15.86 -1.13
CA ARG A 463 25.18 -15.41 -1.53
C ARG A 463 25.14 -14.05 -2.20
N ALA A 464 26.13 -13.23 -1.88
CA ALA A 464 26.37 -11.96 -2.55
C ALA A 464 27.88 -11.66 -2.55
N ALA A 465 28.38 -11.01 -3.60
CA ALA A 465 29.82 -10.74 -3.79
C ALA A 465 30.73 -11.98 -3.56
N GLY A 466 30.27 -13.17 -3.96
CA GLY A 466 31.00 -14.42 -3.81
C GLY A 466 31.00 -15.03 -2.39
N GLN A 467 30.38 -14.38 -1.41
CA GLN A 467 30.35 -14.82 0.00
C GLN A 467 28.94 -15.27 0.40
N ASP A 468 28.85 -16.21 1.35
CA ASP A 468 27.58 -16.51 2.01
C ASP A 468 27.24 -15.39 3.00
N ILE A 469 25.98 -14.95 2.99
CA ILE A 469 25.48 -13.92 3.90
C ILE A 469 24.53 -14.53 4.93
N PRO A 470 24.54 -14.03 6.18
CA PRO A 470 23.54 -14.42 7.17
C PRO A 470 22.13 -14.22 6.63
N ASN A 471 21.21 -15.09 7.01
CA ASN A 471 19.82 -15.05 6.54
C ASN A 471 18.90 -15.74 7.54
N ARG A 472 17.60 -15.45 7.45
CA ARG A 472 16.54 -16.10 8.20
C ARG A 472 15.34 -16.34 7.29
N LEU A 473 14.86 -17.57 7.21
CA LEU A 473 13.53 -17.83 6.66
C LEU A 473 12.50 -17.24 7.61
N LEU A 474 11.82 -16.16 7.21
CA LEU A 474 10.81 -15.52 8.05
C LEU A 474 9.48 -16.27 7.97
N GLY A 475 9.02 -16.53 6.75
CA GLY A 475 7.73 -17.18 6.51
C GLY A 475 7.58 -17.66 5.08
N TYR A 476 6.64 -18.58 4.87
CA TYR A 476 6.21 -19.01 3.56
C TYR A 476 4.73 -19.38 3.57
N ALA A 477 4.08 -19.32 2.40
CA ALA A 477 2.70 -19.70 2.21
C ALA A 477 2.51 -20.29 0.80
N LEU A 478 1.62 -21.28 0.67
CA LEU A 478 1.26 -21.89 -0.60
C LEU A 478 -0.08 -21.32 -1.05
N GLU A 479 -0.08 -20.51 -2.11
CA GLU A 479 -1.29 -19.97 -2.71
C GLU A 479 -1.94 -20.98 -3.66
N SER A 480 -3.26 -21.10 -3.59
CA SER A 480 -4.09 -21.89 -4.49
C SER A 480 -4.98 -20.98 -5.34
N GLU A 481 -4.75 -20.91 -6.65
CA GLU A 481 -5.61 -20.16 -7.57
C GLU A 481 -6.04 -21.06 -8.73
N GLY A 482 -7.24 -21.64 -8.63
CA GLY A 482 -7.67 -22.73 -9.53
C GLY A 482 -6.69 -23.91 -9.45
N ASP A 483 -6.14 -24.33 -10.59
CA ASP A 483 -5.13 -25.40 -10.66
C ASP A 483 -3.70 -24.91 -10.39
N ARG A 484 -3.48 -23.59 -10.33
CA ARG A 484 -2.14 -23.01 -10.15
C ARG A 484 -1.76 -23.04 -8.69
N ARG A 485 -0.49 -23.33 -8.44
CA ARG A 485 0.11 -23.34 -7.11
C ARG A 485 1.30 -22.42 -7.10
N ARG A 486 1.30 -21.44 -6.20
CA ARG A 486 2.39 -20.48 -6.06
C ARG A 486 2.94 -20.55 -4.64
N LEU A 487 4.23 -20.80 -4.50
CA LEU A 487 4.91 -20.69 -3.23
C LEU A 487 5.41 -19.25 -3.03
N HIS A 488 4.94 -18.61 -1.97
CA HIS A 488 5.44 -17.33 -1.49
C HIS A 488 6.43 -17.56 -0.37
N VAL A 489 7.61 -16.93 -0.42
CA VAL A 489 8.67 -17.08 0.58
C VAL A 489 9.27 -15.72 0.90
N GLN A 490 9.37 -15.38 2.19
CA GLN A 490 10.19 -14.26 2.65
C GLN A 490 11.43 -14.77 3.38
N VAL A 491 12.60 -14.33 2.90
CA VAL A 491 13.90 -14.53 3.55
C VAL A 491 14.45 -13.18 4.00
N ASP A 492 14.64 -13.00 5.30
CA ASP A 492 15.23 -11.79 5.85
C ASP A 492 16.74 -11.85 5.82
N LEU A 493 17.34 -10.68 5.64
CA LEU A 493 18.76 -10.48 5.36
C LEU A 493 19.29 -9.27 6.15
N PRO A 494 20.58 -9.26 6.50
CA PRO A 494 21.20 -8.10 7.15
C PRO A 494 21.17 -6.86 6.26
N ALA A 495 20.80 -5.73 6.85
CA ALA A 495 21.01 -4.41 6.26
C ALA A 495 22.19 -3.71 6.94
N SER A 496 23.03 -3.04 6.16
CA SER A 496 24.15 -2.23 6.67
C SER A 496 23.77 -0.76 6.85
N GLY A 497 22.66 -0.32 6.26
CA GLY A 497 22.16 1.05 6.30
C GLY A 497 20.75 1.15 5.72
N TYR A 498 20.22 2.37 5.63
CA TYR A 498 18.91 2.62 5.04
C TYR A 498 18.90 2.21 3.56
N MET A 499 18.17 1.14 3.25
CA MET A 499 18.10 0.57 1.89
C MET A 499 19.46 0.18 1.32
N GLN A 500 20.39 -0.24 2.19
CA GLN A 500 21.75 -0.62 1.85
C GLN A 500 22.10 -1.96 2.48
N SER A 501 22.57 -2.90 1.66
CA SER A 501 23.15 -4.17 2.11
C SER A 501 24.04 -4.77 1.04
N LEU A 502 24.78 -5.81 1.42
CA LEU A 502 25.52 -6.66 0.47
C LEU A 502 24.58 -7.40 -0.49
N PHE A 503 23.32 -7.62 -0.13
CA PHE A 503 22.39 -8.39 -0.96
C PHE A 503 21.85 -7.60 -2.15
N ARG A 504 21.71 -6.27 -2.03
CA ARG A 504 21.10 -5.38 -3.05
C ARG A 504 22.00 -5.11 -4.26
N GLN A 505 22.59 -6.15 -4.84
CA GLN A 505 23.44 -6.09 -6.02
C GLN A 505 23.06 -7.19 -7.01
N THR A 506 23.14 -6.87 -8.31
CA THR A 506 22.87 -7.84 -9.38
C THR A 506 23.73 -9.09 -9.19
N GLY A 507 23.12 -10.27 -9.35
CA GLY A 507 23.79 -11.56 -9.19
C GLY A 507 23.84 -12.08 -7.75
N ALA A 508 23.30 -11.35 -6.76
CA ALA A 508 23.02 -11.93 -5.45
C ALA A 508 21.98 -13.05 -5.58
N THR A 509 22.12 -14.12 -4.80
CA THR A 509 21.31 -15.33 -4.97
C THR A 509 20.73 -15.82 -3.66
N VAL A 510 19.51 -16.36 -3.73
CA VAL A 510 18.86 -17.15 -2.69
C VAL A 510 18.62 -18.54 -3.26
N VAL A 511 19.10 -19.59 -2.58
CA VAL A 511 18.83 -20.98 -2.96
C VAL A 511 18.00 -21.64 -1.87
N LEU A 512 16.84 -22.17 -2.24
CA LEU A 512 15.93 -22.86 -1.36
C LEU A 512 15.78 -24.32 -1.77
N THR A 513 15.47 -25.17 -0.79
CA THR A 513 14.91 -26.49 -1.00
C THR A 513 13.48 -26.50 -0.50
N VAL A 514 12.57 -27.04 -1.31
CA VAL A 514 11.16 -27.23 -0.98
C VAL A 514 10.86 -28.72 -1.02
N ASP A 515 10.30 -29.23 0.06
CA ASP A 515 9.86 -30.61 0.19
C ASP A 515 8.34 -30.69 0.09
N ARG A 516 7.85 -31.63 -0.70
CA ARG A 516 6.43 -31.95 -0.83
C ARG A 516 5.90 -32.78 0.33
#